data_AF-A0A345QSU3-F1
#
_entry.id   AF-A0A345QSU3-F1
#
_cell.length_a   1.000
_cell.length_b   1.000
_cell.length_c   1.000
_cell.angle_alpha   90.00
_cell.angle_beta   90.00
_cell.angle_gamma   90.00
#
_symmetry.space_group_name_H-M   'P 1'
#
loop_
_entity.id
_entity.type
_entity.pdbx_description
1 polymer ?
#
loop_
_entity_poly.entity_id
_entity_poly.type
_entity_poly.pdbx_seq_one_letter_code
_entity_poly.pdbx_strand_id
1 'polypeptide(L)'
;MTSGSATGENTDVLAWNGFSNPGSNYTLNAASGGSNLSSPFDLGEFVHNNFVINLNNGSLLSADLAISIAGSVNGTAFSIDPTFSFTHIETPNNANPCAQGGSAPCADLVTLVNAQDLSQVFDVDGQDFTLTVLGFDTGSGPFSSFLTSENQSNSATLSASFSLAEEVPPVPLPAAGWMLMAGIGGIAATRRRKSKAKT
;
A
#
# COMPACT_ATOMS: atom_id res chain seq x y z
N MET A 1 3.83 24.07 -8.38
CA MET A 1 2.94 23.40 -7.42
C MET A 1 3.37 23.91 -6.07
N THR A 2 2.61 24.82 -5.47
CA THR A 2 3.00 25.49 -4.22
C THR A 2 2.87 24.49 -3.08
N SER A 3 4.02 24.07 -2.55
CA SER A 3 4.17 23.37 -1.27
C SER A 3 3.40 24.11 -0.17
N GLY A 4 2.29 23.52 0.30
CA GLY A 4 1.45 24.10 1.34
C GLY A 4 1.64 23.37 2.67
N SER A 5 2.39 24.01 3.58
CA SER A 5 2.21 23.98 5.04
C SER A 5 2.05 22.64 5.79
N ALA A 6 2.61 21.53 5.30
CA ALA A 6 2.81 20.37 6.14
C ALA A 6 4.06 20.55 7.03
N THR A 7 4.01 20.10 8.27
CA THR A 7 5.15 20.11 9.22
C THR A 7 5.27 18.74 9.89
N GLY A 8 6.48 18.37 10.30
CA GLY A 8 6.76 17.05 10.89
C GLY A 8 7.09 15.95 9.87
N GLU A 9 7.51 16.32 8.66
CA GLU A 9 8.08 15.35 7.72
C GLU A 9 9.27 14.61 8.37
N ASN A 10 9.35 13.30 8.13
CA ASN A 10 10.33 12.40 8.73
C ASN A 10 10.21 12.23 10.26
N THR A 11 9.05 12.57 10.84
CA THR A 11 8.70 12.20 12.21
C THR A 11 7.45 11.32 12.21
N ASP A 12 7.03 10.90 13.40
CA ASP A 12 5.81 10.14 13.67
C ASP A 12 4.53 11.01 13.69
N VAL A 13 4.65 12.31 13.40
CA VAL A 13 3.54 13.28 13.43
C VAL A 13 3.62 14.16 12.21
N LEU A 14 2.57 14.18 11.39
CA LEU A 14 2.44 15.07 10.23
C LEU A 14 1.25 16.00 10.44
N ALA A 15 1.50 17.30 10.59
CA ALA A 15 0.46 18.31 10.77
C ALA A 15 0.34 19.23 9.54
N TRP A 16 -0.83 19.81 9.29
CA TRP A 16 -1.04 20.75 8.18
C TRP A 16 -1.76 22.03 8.62
N ASN A 17 -1.68 23.07 7.77
CA ASN A 17 -2.29 24.40 7.96
C ASN A 17 -1.75 25.20 9.15
N GLY A 18 -0.59 24.82 9.69
CA GLY A 18 0.02 25.50 10.84
C GLY A 18 -0.78 25.31 12.13
N PHE A 19 -0.08 25.31 13.26
CA PHE A 19 -0.66 25.01 14.58
C PHE A 19 -1.67 26.08 15.04
N SER A 20 -2.91 26.08 14.55
CA SER A 20 -4.03 26.64 15.31
C SER A 20 -4.32 25.66 16.44
N ASN A 21 -3.49 25.69 17.48
CA ASN A 21 -3.44 24.66 18.50
C ASN A 21 -4.84 24.25 19.01
N PRO A 22 -5.32 23.01 18.73
CA PRO A 22 -4.73 21.98 17.85
C PRO A 22 -5.24 22.03 16.39
N GLY A 23 -4.32 21.95 15.42
CA GLY A 23 -4.63 21.78 14.00
C GLY A 23 -4.68 20.31 13.60
N SER A 24 -5.30 20.00 12.47
CA SER A 24 -5.42 18.63 11.96
C SER A 24 -4.04 17.99 11.71
N ASN A 25 -3.93 16.72 12.06
CA ASN A 25 -2.68 15.96 11.94
C ASN A 25 -2.90 14.45 11.87
N TYR A 26 -1.88 13.76 11.37
CA TYR A 26 -1.69 12.33 11.55
C TYR A 26 -0.63 12.07 12.63
N THR A 27 -0.85 11.04 13.43
CA THR A 27 0.13 10.50 14.38
C THR A 27 0.25 8.99 14.17
N LEU A 28 1.47 8.46 14.18
CA LEU A 28 1.73 7.01 14.22
C LEU A 28 2.35 6.62 15.56
N ASN A 29 1.63 5.82 16.33
CA ASN A 29 2.19 5.16 17.50
C ASN A 29 2.74 3.79 17.07
N ALA A 30 4.04 3.71 16.80
CA ALA A 30 4.67 2.47 16.34
C ALA A 30 4.48 1.32 17.34
N ALA A 31 4.12 0.14 16.82
CA ALA A 31 4.00 -1.05 17.65
C ALA A 31 5.40 -1.53 18.07
N SER A 32 5.45 -2.23 19.22
CA SER A 32 6.63 -2.97 19.63
C SER A 32 6.24 -4.43 19.88
N GLY A 33 6.97 -5.37 19.28
CA GLY A 33 6.66 -6.79 19.35
C GLY A 33 7.13 -7.55 18.12
N GLY A 34 7.17 -8.89 18.23
CA GLY A 34 7.49 -9.78 17.11
C GLY A 34 6.24 -10.48 16.60
N SER A 35 6.25 -10.87 15.33
CA SER A 35 5.25 -11.75 14.73
C SER A 35 5.86 -13.07 14.29
N ASN A 36 5.01 -14.08 14.10
CA ASN A 36 5.35 -15.31 13.40
C ASN A 36 4.94 -15.20 11.92
N LEU A 37 5.52 -16.05 11.08
CA LEU A 37 5.10 -16.16 9.68
C LEU A 37 3.60 -16.48 9.58
N SER A 38 2.97 -15.92 8.56
CA SER A 38 1.55 -16.09 8.18
C SER A 38 0.53 -15.62 9.21
N SER A 39 0.98 -15.02 10.32
CA SER A 39 0.10 -14.35 11.28
C SER A 39 0.10 -12.84 11.03
N PRO A 40 -1.07 -12.21 10.95
CA PRO A 40 -1.18 -10.75 11.01
C PRO A 40 -0.49 -10.19 12.26
N PHE A 41 0.12 -9.03 12.10
CA PHE A 41 0.73 -8.28 13.18
C PHE A 41 0.58 -6.78 12.95
N ASP A 42 0.76 -6.05 14.04
CA ASP A 42 0.56 -4.62 14.10
C ASP A 42 1.87 -3.90 13.78
N LEU A 43 1.83 -2.97 12.85
CA LEU A 43 2.92 -2.04 12.57
C LEU A 43 2.86 -0.83 13.51
N GLY A 44 1.65 -0.48 13.95
CA GLY A 44 1.39 0.63 14.85
C GLY A 44 -0.06 1.09 14.76
N GLU A 45 -0.42 1.99 15.65
CA GLU A 45 -1.71 2.69 15.60
C GLU A 45 -1.56 3.98 14.78
N PHE A 46 -2.33 4.07 13.70
CA PHE A 46 -2.48 5.30 12.93
C PHE A 46 -3.65 6.11 13.49
N VAL A 47 -3.40 7.36 13.84
CA VAL A 47 -4.38 8.29 14.42
C VAL A 47 -4.58 9.47 13.49
N HIS A 48 -5.83 9.74 13.13
CA HIS A 48 -6.23 10.98 12.49
C HIS A 48 -6.91 11.88 13.51
N ASN A 49 -6.26 13.01 13.81
CA ASN A 49 -6.81 14.07 14.65
C ASN A 49 -7.42 15.14 13.73
N ASN A 50 -8.74 15.26 13.73
CA ASN A 50 -9.46 16.15 12.84
C ASN A 50 -9.94 17.41 13.58
N PHE A 51 -9.51 18.59 13.15
CA PHE A 51 -9.86 19.88 13.71
C PHE A 51 -10.23 20.87 12.61
N VAL A 52 -11.03 21.88 12.97
CA VAL A 52 -11.42 22.92 12.01
C VAL A 52 -10.20 23.66 11.47
N ILE A 53 -9.95 23.56 10.17
CA ILE A 53 -8.91 24.35 9.48
C ILE A 53 -9.51 25.38 8.51
N ASN A 54 -8.68 26.35 8.11
CA ASN A 54 -9.01 27.27 7.02
C ASN A 54 -8.60 26.67 5.68
N LEU A 55 -9.54 26.10 4.92
CA LEU A 55 -9.28 25.51 3.59
C LEU A 55 -8.57 26.46 2.60
N ASN A 56 -8.69 27.78 2.76
CA ASN A 56 -7.97 28.74 1.90
C ASN A 56 -6.45 28.76 2.12
N ASN A 57 -5.99 28.28 3.28
CA ASN A 57 -4.57 28.12 3.59
C ASN A 57 -4.02 26.75 3.16
N GLY A 58 -4.84 25.93 2.50
CA GLY A 58 -4.51 24.58 2.04
C GLY A 58 -4.88 23.48 3.03
N SER A 59 -4.99 22.27 2.52
CA SER A 59 -5.19 21.04 3.30
C SER A 59 -4.16 20.00 2.86
N LEU A 60 -3.97 18.97 3.68
CA LEU A 60 -3.28 17.78 3.21
C LEU A 60 -4.08 17.14 2.06
N LEU A 61 -3.38 16.64 1.04
CA LEU A 61 -3.98 15.88 -0.06
C LEU A 61 -3.53 14.42 -0.02
N SER A 62 -2.28 14.20 0.38
CA SER A 62 -1.67 12.88 0.50
C SER A 62 -0.49 12.92 1.46
N ALA A 63 -0.13 11.77 2.00
CA ALA A 63 1.07 11.57 2.79
C ALA A 63 1.67 10.20 2.51
N ASP A 64 3.00 10.11 2.56
CA ASP A 64 3.73 8.85 2.53
C ASP A 64 4.34 8.61 3.91
N LEU A 65 4.14 7.40 4.44
CA LEU A 65 4.67 6.96 5.72
C LEU A 65 5.66 5.82 5.47
N ALA A 66 6.95 6.05 5.74
CA ALA A 66 7.93 4.98 5.78
C ALA A 66 7.99 4.38 7.19
N ILE A 67 7.85 3.07 7.32
CA ILE A 67 7.96 2.36 8.61
C ILE A 67 9.18 1.48 8.58
N SER A 68 10.10 1.68 9.52
CA SER A 68 11.25 0.80 9.66
C SER A 68 10.89 -0.45 10.46
N ILE A 69 11.06 -1.61 9.83
CA ILE A 69 10.78 -2.92 10.41
C ILE A 69 12.08 -3.70 10.46
N ALA A 70 12.49 -4.09 11.67
CA ALA A 70 13.66 -4.92 11.89
C ALA A 70 13.30 -6.21 12.64
N GLY A 71 13.98 -7.30 12.31
CA GLY A 71 13.74 -8.60 12.92
C GLY A 71 14.87 -9.58 12.65
N SER A 72 14.60 -10.86 12.93
CA SER A 72 15.51 -11.94 12.54
C SER A 72 14.76 -13.21 12.17
N VAL A 73 15.34 -13.98 11.25
CA VAL A 73 14.91 -15.33 10.87
C VAL A 73 16.05 -16.28 11.17
N ASN A 74 15.83 -17.29 12.02
CA ASN A 74 16.88 -18.25 12.42
C ASN A 74 18.18 -17.60 12.93
N GLY A 75 18.10 -16.42 13.54
CA GLY A 75 19.26 -15.66 14.03
C GLY A 75 19.92 -14.75 12.99
N THR A 76 19.53 -14.81 11.72
CA THR A 76 19.94 -13.85 10.68
C THR A 76 19.05 -12.61 10.74
N ALA A 77 19.65 -11.45 10.97
CA ALA A 77 18.92 -10.19 11.07
C ALA A 77 18.48 -9.67 9.70
N PHE A 78 17.34 -8.97 9.66
CA PHE A 78 16.87 -8.23 8.49
C PHE A 78 16.32 -6.86 8.89
N SER A 79 16.25 -5.95 7.91
CA SER A 79 15.62 -4.63 8.05
C SER A 79 14.99 -4.24 6.72
N ILE A 80 13.75 -3.74 6.76
CA ILE A 80 13.01 -3.25 5.60
C ILE A 80 12.26 -1.97 5.96
N ASP A 81 12.05 -1.09 4.98
CA ASP A 81 11.37 0.19 5.16
C ASP A 81 10.20 0.33 4.16
N PRO A 82 9.09 -0.43 4.32
CA PRO A 82 7.91 -0.26 3.48
C PRO A 82 7.35 1.17 3.58
N THR A 83 6.85 1.69 2.46
CA THR A 83 6.20 2.99 2.38
C THR A 83 4.70 2.82 2.13
N PHE A 84 3.88 3.48 2.95
CA PHE A 84 2.42 3.47 2.88
C PHE A 84 1.93 4.84 2.42
N SER A 85 1.15 4.87 1.35
CA SER A 85 0.60 6.11 0.81
C SER A 85 -0.85 6.30 1.24
N PHE A 86 -1.18 7.50 1.68
CA PHE A 86 -2.52 7.91 2.07
C PHE A 86 -3.01 9.04 1.17
N THR A 87 -4.31 9.06 0.90
CA THR A 87 -5.01 10.26 0.41
C THR A 87 -5.89 10.83 1.51
N HIS A 88 -5.98 12.16 1.53
CA HIS A 88 -6.78 12.92 2.49
C HIS A 88 -7.80 13.78 1.77
N ILE A 89 -9.02 13.84 2.31
CA ILE A 89 -10.03 14.81 1.91
C ILE A 89 -10.48 15.56 3.16
N GLU A 90 -10.03 16.81 3.25
CA GLU A 90 -10.58 17.79 4.17
C GLU A 90 -11.88 18.35 3.60
N THR A 91 -12.98 18.17 4.32
CA THR A 91 -14.31 18.51 3.81
C THR A 91 -14.73 19.92 4.19
N PRO A 92 -15.54 20.61 3.37
CA PRO A 92 -16.15 21.85 3.82
C PRO A 92 -17.14 21.57 4.96
N ASN A 93 -16.83 22.03 6.16
CA ASN A 93 -17.62 21.79 7.37
C ASN A 93 -19.10 22.16 7.26
N ASN A 94 -19.43 23.17 6.45
CA ASN A 94 -20.80 23.65 6.27
C ASN A 94 -21.53 23.08 5.04
N ALA A 95 -20.94 22.09 4.35
CA ALA A 95 -21.59 21.45 3.22
C ALA A 95 -22.85 20.69 3.66
N ASN A 96 -23.87 20.71 2.78
CA ASN A 96 -25.09 19.95 2.97
C ASN A 96 -25.62 19.49 1.60
N PRO A 97 -25.62 18.18 1.30
CA PRO A 97 -25.17 17.07 2.16
C PRO A 97 -23.64 17.00 2.30
N CYS A 98 -23.15 16.27 3.32
CA CYS A 98 -21.74 15.94 3.44
C CYS A 98 -21.34 14.91 2.38
N ALA A 99 -20.42 15.28 1.48
CA ALA A 99 -20.09 14.48 0.30
C ALA A 99 -19.50 13.10 0.64
N GLN A 100 -18.72 13.01 1.72
CA GLN A 100 -18.10 11.75 2.19
C GLN A 100 -19.02 10.96 3.15
N GLY A 101 -20.23 11.45 3.40
CA GLY A 101 -21.13 10.92 4.42
C GLY A 101 -21.01 11.63 5.77
N GLY A 102 -21.78 11.15 6.76
CA GLY A 102 -21.89 11.79 8.06
C GLY A 102 -22.87 12.98 8.11
N SER A 103 -22.71 13.83 9.11
CA SER A 103 -23.53 15.02 9.37
C SER A 103 -22.66 16.24 9.54
N ALA A 104 -23.18 17.43 9.21
CA ALA A 104 -22.46 18.68 9.45
C ALA A 104 -22.19 18.89 10.97
N PRO A 105 -21.00 19.37 11.39
CA PRO A 105 -19.81 19.64 10.57
C PRO A 105 -19.25 18.38 9.88
N CYS A 106 -19.06 18.45 8.57
CA CYS A 106 -18.75 17.27 7.76
C CYS A 106 -17.44 16.60 8.20
N ALA A 107 -17.44 15.27 8.23
CA ALA A 107 -16.28 14.49 8.63
C ALA A 107 -15.27 14.36 7.49
N ASP A 108 -14.00 14.25 7.86
CA ASP A 108 -12.90 14.13 6.94
C ASP A 108 -12.51 12.69 6.68
N LEU A 109 -12.02 12.43 5.47
CA LEU A 109 -11.74 11.08 4.99
C LEU A 109 -10.24 10.86 4.82
N VAL A 110 -9.76 9.78 5.47
CA VAL A 110 -8.44 9.22 5.21
C VAL A 110 -8.60 7.91 4.46
N THR A 111 -7.78 7.69 3.43
CA THR A 111 -7.75 6.44 2.68
C THR A 111 -6.32 5.97 2.50
N LEU A 112 -6.02 4.74 2.93
CA LEU A 112 -4.81 4.01 2.61
C LEU A 112 -4.92 3.49 1.16
N VAL A 113 -3.99 3.91 0.32
CA VAL A 113 -4.01 3.64 -1.12
C VAL A 113 -3.36 2.29 -1.40
N ASN A 114 -4.03 1.47 -2.22
CA ASN A 114 -3.51 0.21 -2.76
C ASN A 114 -2.91 -0.73 -1.71
N ALA A 115 -3.45 -0.76 -0.48
CA ALA A 115 -2.92 -1.58 0.61
C ALA A 115 -2.68 -3.05 0.19
N GLN A 116 -3.60 -3.62 -0.57
CA GLN A 116 -3.55 -5.01 -1.05
C GLN A 116 -2.49 -5.25 -2.14
N ASP A 117 -2.01 -4.20 -2.81
CA ASP A 117 -0.93 -4.27 -3.79
C ASP A 117 0.44 -3.93 -3.17
N LEU A 118 0.46 -3.48 -1.91
CA LEU A 118 1.69 -3.22 -1.18
C LEU A 118 2.25 -4.54 -0.66
N SER A 119 3.03 -5.19 -1.53
CA SER A 119 3.88 -6.32 -1.17
C SER A 119 5.36 -5.95 -1.34
N GLN A 120 6.18 -6.19 -0.33
CA GLN A 120 7.62 -6.02 -0.41
C GLN A 120 8.30 -7.38 -0.27
N VAL A 121 9.06 -7.78 -1.28
CA VAL A 121 9.91 -8.98 -1.24
C VAL A 121 11.28 -8.61 -0.70
N PHE A 122 11.81 -9.43 0.21
CA PHE A 122 13.15 -9.29 0.77
C PHE A 122 13.79 -10.64 1.03
N ASP A 123 15.10 -10.74 0.81
CA ASP A 123 15.88 -11.95 1.05
C ASP A 123 16.44 -11.97 2.47
N VAL A 124 16.36 -13.14 3.12
CA VAL A 124 17.09 -13.42 4.35
C VAL A 124 17.77 -14.78 4.21
N ASP A 125 19.10 -14.76 4.05
CA ASP A 125 19.94 -15.96 3.93
C ASP A 125 19.58 -16.86 2.73
N GLY A 126 19.26 -16.25 1.58
CA GLY A 126 18.89 -16.97 0.36
C GLY A 126 17.44 -17.46 0.32
N GLN A 127 16.62 -17.08 1.30
CA GLN A 127 15.19 -17.32 1.32
C GLN A 127 14.43 -16.00 1.14
N ASP A 128 13.62 -15.92 0.09
CA ASP A 128 12.74 -14.78 -0.15
C ASP A 128 11.50 -14.82 0.75
N PHE A 129 11.22 -13.69 1.40
CA PHE A 129 10.03 -13.42 2.19
C PHE A 129 9.24 -12.29 1.56
N THR A 130 7.93 -12.29 1.76
CA THR A 130 7.03 -11.22 1.35
C THR A 130 6.34 -10.61 2.56
N LEU A 131 6.51 -9.30 2.77
CA LEU A 131 5.63 -8.51 3.63
C LEU A 131 4.39 -8.13 2.81
N THR A 132 3.20 -8.44 3.30
CA THR A 132 1.92 -8.01 2.71
C THR A 132 1.19 -7.09 3.69
N VAL A 133 0.84 -5.90 3.23
CA VAL A 133 0.03 -4.96 4.00
C VAL A 133 -1.44 -5.37 3.91
N LEU A 134 -2.10 -5.50 5.06
CA LEU A 134 -3.51 -5.91 5.10
C LEU A 134 -4.44 -4.69 5.04
N GLY A 135 -4.07 -3.62 5.74
CA GLY A 135 -4.83 -2.37 5.79
C GLY A 135 -4.95 -1.83 7.21
N PHE A 136 -5.94 -0.95 7.42
CA PHE A 136 -6.39 -0.56 8.75
C PHE A 136 -7.21 -1.68 9.39
N ASP A 137 -7.10 -1.89 10.70
CA ASP A 137 -7.92 -2.86 11.44
C ASP A 137 -8.32 -2.29 12.81
N THR A 138 -9.52 -2.65 13.25
CA THR A 138 -10.10 -2.35 14.57
C THR A 138 -10.49 -3.63 15.33
N GLY A 139 -10.02 -4.78 14.87
CA GLY A 139 -10.38 -6.12 15.34
C GLY A 139 -11.57 -6.74 14.59
N SER A 140 -12.08 -6.08 13.54
CA SER A 140 -13.18 -6.56 12.71
C SER A 140 -12.75 -7.02 11.31
N GLY A 141 -11.45 -6.93 11.03
CA GLY A 141 -10.84 -7.24 9.74
C GLY A 141 -10.36 -5.99 9.01
N PRO A 142 -9.50 -6.17 7.99
CA PRO A 142 -8.85 -5.06 7.32
C PRO A 142 -9.81 -4.22 6.48
N PHE A 143 -9.60 -2.90 6.50
CA PHE A 143 -10.29 -1.92 5.66
C PHE A 143 -9.29 -0.85 5.19
N SER A 144 -9.69 -0.01 4.23
CA SER A 144 -8.79 0.96 3.59
C SER A 144 -9.07 2.41 3.93
N SER A 145 -10.23 2.75 4.51
CA SER A 145 -10.60 4.14 4.75
C SER A 145 -11.51 4.31 5.95
N PHE A 146 -11.40 5.45 6.62
CA PHE A 146 -12.31 5.82 7.69
C PHE A 146 -12.54 7.34 7.74
N LEU A 147 -13.69 7.69 8.30
CA LEU A 147 -14.06 9.08 8.56
C LEU A 147 -13.69 9.48 9.99
N THR A 148 -13.25 10.72 10.16
CA THR A 148 -13.08 11.34 11.48
C THR A 148 -13.96 12.58 11.56
N SER A 149 -14.84 12.63 12.56
CA SER A 149 -15.69 13.81 12.78
C SER A 149 -14.87 15.04 13.19
N GLU A 150 -15.35 16.24 12.86
CA GLU A 150 -14.70 17.49 13.26
C GLU A 150 -14.50 17.59 14.78
N ASN A 151 -13.33 18.07 15.19
CA ASN A 151 -12.87 18.20 16.58
C ASN A 151 -12.76 16.88 17.33
N GLN A 152 -12.56 15.77 16.63
CA GLN A 152 -12.42 14.44 17.20
C GLN A 152 -11.17 13.75 16.65
N SER A 153 -10.77 12.68 17.33
CA SER A 153 -9.74 11.76 16.86
C SER A 153 -10.38 10.42 16.51
N ASN A 154 -9.88 9.78 15.46
CA ASN A 154 -10.20 8.40 15.15
C ASN A 154 -8.91 7.65 14.83
N SER A 155 -8.82 6.39 15.24
CA SER A 155 -7.62 5.58 15.08
C SER A 155 -7.93 4.18 14.59
N ALA A 156 -6.95 3.60 13.92
CA ALA A 156 -6.97 2.21 13.51
C ALA A 156 -5.54 1.66 13.49
N THR A 157 -5.40 0.37 13.77
CA THR A 157 -4.12 -0.31 13.66
C THR A 157 -3.77 -0.51 12.20
N LEU A 158 -2.53 -0.21 11.80
CA LEU A 158 -2.00 -0.62 10.50
C LEU A 158 -1.43 -2.03 10.63
N SER A 159 -2.02 -2.99 9.93
CA SER A 159 -1.67 -4.41 10.05
C SER A 159 -1.00 -4.95 8.79
N ALA A 160 -0.06 -5.87 8.99
CA ALA A 160 0.66 -6.56 7.93
C ALA A 160 0.87 -8.04 8.26
N SER A 161 1.37 -8.82 7.31
CA SER A 161 1.75 -10.22 7.52
C SER A 161 2.99 -10.58 6.72
N PHE A 162 3.75 -11.54 7.22
CA PHE A 162 4.88 -12.13 6.48
C PHE A 162 4.48 -13.47 5.88
N SER A 163 4.96 -13.76 4.68
CA SER A 163 4.87 -15.08 4.05
C SER A 163 6.19 -15.43 3.36
N LEU A 164 6.38 -16.71 3.04
CA LEU A 164 7.43 -17.09 2.10
C LEU A 164 7.01 -16.60 0.72
N ALA A 165 7.94 -16.04 -0.06
CA ALA A 165 7.64 -15.73 -1.44
C ALA A 165 7.36 -17.05 -2.19
N GLU A 166 6.25 -17.12 -2.93
CA GLU A 166 5.98 -18.27 -3.78
C GLU A 166 7.01 -18.30 -4.92
N GLU A 167 7.75 -19.42 -5.05
CA GLU A 167 8.51 -19.67 -6.26
C GLU A 167 7.50 -19.82 -7.42
N VAL A 168 7.42 -18.84 -8.31
CA VAL A 168 6.67 -18.99 -9.56
C VAL A 168 7.41 -20.05 -10.38
N PRO A 169 6.84 -21.27 -10.58
CA PRO A 169 7.53 -22.29 -11.35
C PRO A 169 7.80 -21.74 -12.76
N PRO A 170 8.97 -22.02 -13.35
CA PRO A 170 9.29 -21.52 -14.67
C PRO A 170 8.18 -21.94 -15.63
N VAL A 171 7.51 -20.96 -16.24
CA VAL A 171 6.49 -21.23 -17.26
C VAL A 171 7.15 -22.08 -18.34
N PRO A 172 6.66 -23.30 -18.63
CA PRO A 172 7.22 -24.10 -19.69
C PRO A 172 7.15 -23.27 -20.98
N LEU A 173 8.31 -22.95 -21.54
CA LEU A 173 8.38 -22.28 -22.84
C LEU A 173 7.46 -23.07 -23.77
N PRO A 174 6.46 -22.43 -24.41
CA PRO A 174 5.49 -23.17 -25.17
C PRO A 174 6.23 -23.98 -26.23
N ALA A 175 5.86 -25.25 -26.38
CA ALA A 175 6.35 -26.14 -27.43
C ALA A 175 6.13 -25.58 -28.86
N ALA A 176 5.51 -24.40 -28.97
CA ALA A 176 5.52 -23.51 -30.13
C ALA A 176 6.87 -23.42 -30.83
N GLY A 177 8.00 -23.46 -30.12
CA GLY A 177 9.33 -23.50 -30.76
C GLY A 177 9.50 -24.72 -31.69
N TRP A 178 9.18 -25.91 -31.19
CA TRP A 178 9.24 -27.16 -31.97
C TRP A 178 8.13 -27.26 -33.00
N MET A 179 6.93 -26.78 -32.68
CA MET A 179 5.79 -26.75 -33.61
C MET A 179 6.02 -25.80 -34.79
N LEU A 180 6.66 -24.65 -34.56
CA LEU A 180 7.06 -23.71 -35.61
C LEU A 180 8.11 -24.34 -36.53
N MET A 181 9.13 -24.99 -35.96
CA MET A 181 10.17 -25.67 -36.75
C MET A 181 9.61 -26.85 -37.56
N ALA A 182 8.70 -27.64 -36.97
CA ALA A 182 8.00 -28.71 -37.67
C ALA A 182 7.08 -28.17 -38.78
N GLY A 183 6.36 -27.08 -38.52
CA GLY A 183 5.51 -26.39 -39.50
C GLY A 183 6.30 -25.87 -40.70
N ILE A 184 7.41 -25.17 -40.43
CA ILE A 184 8.32 -24.66 -41.49
C ILE A 184 8.94 -25.83 -42.28
N GLY A 185 9.38 -26.88 -41.58
CA GLY A 185 9.91 -28.10 -42.22
C GLY A 185 8.91 -28.79 -43.14
N GLY A 186 7.65 -28.92 -42.70
CA GLY A 186 6.55 -29.50 -43.49
C GLY A 186 6.22 -28.70 -44.75
N ILE A 187 6.23 -27.37 -44.65
CA ILE A 187 6.01 -26.48 -45.81
C ILE A 187 7.15 -26.58 -46.82
N ALA A 188 8.41 -26.65 -46.36
CA ALA A 188 9.56 -26.81 -47.26
C ALA A 188 9.56 -28.18 -47.98
N ALA A 189 9.17 -29.26 -47.29
CA ALA A 189 9.10 -30.61 -47.84
C ALA A 189 8.02 -30.73 -48.93
N THR A 190 6.85 -30.13 -48.73
CA THR A 190 5.76 -30.14 -49.72
C THR A 190 6.10 -29.33 -50.97
N ARG A 191 6.83 -28.21 -50.83
CA ARG A 191 7.32 -27.42 -51.98
C ARG A 191 8.30 -28.19 -52.87
N ARG A 192 9.19 -29.00 -52.29
CA ARG A 192 10.14 -29.86 -53.05
C ARG A 192 9.48 -31.00 -53.82
N ARG A 193 8.32 -31.49 -53.37
CA ARG A 193 7.56 -32.54 -54.09
C ARG A 193 6.90 -32.00 -55.35
N LYS A 194 6.35 -30.78 -55.31
CA LYS A 194 5.70 -30.16 -56.48
C LYS A 194 6.67 -29.81 -57.61
N SER A 195 7.94 -29.51 -57.30
CA SER A 195 8.96 -29.24 -58.33
C SER A 195 9.48 -30.51 -59.02
N LYS A 196 9.31 -31.70 -58.44
CA LYS A 196 9.72 -32.98 -59.06
C LYS A 196 8.63 -33.66 -59.90
N ALA A 197 7.37 -33.23 -59.78
CA ALA A 197 6.25 -33.77 -60.54
C ALA A 197 6.00 -33.03 -61.88
N LYS A 198 6.94 -32.16 -62.30
CA LYS A 198 6.88 -31.37 -63.53
C LYS A 198 8.07 -31.73 -64.43
N THR A 199 8.16 -33.00 -64.79
CA THR A 199 9.01 -33.58 -65.85
C THR A 199 8.20 -34.69 -66.50
#